data_AF-A0A1B7VU25-F1
#
_entry.id   AF-A0A1B7VU25-F1
#
_cell.length_a   1.000
_cell.length_b   1.000
_cell.length_c   1.000
_cell.angle_alpha   90.00
_cell.angle_beta   90.00
_cell.angle_gamma   90.00
#
_symmetry.space_group_name_H-M   'P 1'
#
loop_
_entity.id
_entity.type
_entity.pdbx_description
1 polymer ?
#
loop_
_entity_poly.entity_id
_entity_poly.type
_entity_poly.pdbx_seq_one_letter_code
_entity_poly.pdbx_strand_id
1 'polypeptide(L)'
;KTLKEWGNYSWGIAINLGDKAGAIKHYTQAIPTNPQDAEAYSNRGVAKYALGDKAGAIKDLETAKQLFQQQGNTQNAQKVQEILNKL
;
A
#
# COMPACT_ATOMS: atom_id res chain seq x y z
N LYS A 1 8.23 32.56 -14.83
CA LYS A 1 7.84 31.34 -14.08
C LYS A 1 6.51 31.65 -13.41
N THR A 2 5.40 31.12 -13.92
CA THR A 2 4.03 31.58 -13.62
C THR A 2 3.33 30.63 -12.63
N LEU A 3 2.42 31.17 -11.80
CA LEU A 3 1.64 30.48 -10.76
C LEU A 3 0.92 29.17 -11.17
N LYS A 4 0.86 28.82 -12.46
CA LYS A 4 0.25 27.58 -12.96
C LYS A 4 1.01 26.31 -12.57
N GLU A 5 2.30 26.41 -12.28
CA GLU A 5 3.10 25.24 -11.88
C GLU A 5 2.76 24.78 -10.45
N TRP A 6 2.47 25.68 -9.50
CA TRP A 6 2.19 25.26 -8.12
C TRP A 6 0.77 24.69 -7.96
N GLY A 7 -0.19 25.12 -8.78
CA GLY A 7 -1.56 24.60 -8.76
C GLY A 7 -1.66 23.14 -9.20
N ASN A 8 -0.91 22.74 -10.24
CA ASN A 8 -0.97 21.38 -10.80
C ASN A 8 -0.18 20.36 -9.98
N TYR A 9 0.98 20.73 -9.44
CA TYR A 9 1.76 19.84 -8.57
C TYR A 9 1.07 19.66 -7.21
N SER A 10 0.44 20.71 -6.67
CA SER A 10 -0.25 20.62 -5.38
C SER A 10 -1.55 19.80 -5.46
N TRP A 11 -2.37 19.98 -6.50
CA TRP A 11 -3.56 19.14 -6.70
C TRP A 11 -3.21 17.70 -7.10
N GLY A 12 -2.24 17.49 -8.01
CA GLY A 12 -1.84 16.14 -8.43
C GLY A 12 -1.24 15.31 -7.29
N ILE A 13 -0.38 15.93 -6.46
CA ILE A 13 0.15 15.29 -5.26
C ILE A 13 -0.96 15.13 -4.21
N ALA A 14 -1.82 16.13 -3.98
CA ALA A 14 -2.92 16.01 -3.00
C ALA A 14 -3.96 14.94 -3.37
N ILE A 15 -4.29 14.78 -4.66
CA ILE A 15 -5.15 13.70 -5.14
C ILE A 15 -4.47 12.35 -4.87
N ASN A 16 -3.21 12.20 -5.27
CA ASN A 16 -2.48 10.95 -5.09
C ASN A 16 -2.28 10.59 -3.59
N LEU A 17 -2.05 11.58 -2.73
CA LEU A 17 -2.00 11.42 -1.27
C LEU A 17 -3.38 11.11 -0.67
N GLY A 18 -4.43 11.77 -1.17
CA GLY A 18 -5.82 11.53 -0.77
C GLY A 18 -6.28 10.12 -1.12
N ASP A 19 -5.94 9.64 -2.31
CA ASP A 19 -6.25 8.28 -2.78
C ASP A 19 -5.52 7.23 -1.94
N LYS A 20 -4.25 7.47 -1.57
CA LYS A 20 -3.48 6.57 -0.70
C LYS A 20 -4.02 6.56 0.73
N ALA A 21 -4.33 7.72 1.30
CA ALA A 21 -4.92 7.80 2.63
C ALA A 21 -6.32 7.15 2.66
N GLY A 22 -7.11 7.36 1.62
CA GLY A 22 -8.39 6.71 1.39
C GLY A 22 -8.25 5.19 1.30
N ALA A 23 -7.29 4.69 0.52
CA ALA A 23 -6.98 3.27 0.41
C ALA A 23 -6.59 2.65 1.77
N ILE A 24 -5.72 3.31 2.53
CA ILE A 24 -5.34 2.84 3.87
C ILE A 24 -6.56 2.72 4.77
N LYS A 25 -7.43 3.72 4.79
CA LYS A 25 -8.65 3.70 5.59
C LYS A 25 -9.57 2.57 5.14
N HIS A 26 -9.79 2.43 3.83
CA HIS A 26 -10.63 1.39 3.25
C HIS A 26 -10.14 -0.01 3.64
N TYR A 27 -8.86 -0.32 3.41
CA TYR A 27 -8.30 -1.62 3.78
C TYR A 27 -8.25 -1.85 5.28
N THR A 28 -8.05 -0.81 6.08
CA THR A 28 -8.11 -0.93 7.55
C THR A 28 -9.50 -1.34 8.04
N GLN A 29 -10.56 -0.91 7.37
CA GLN A 29 -11.93 -1.32 7.67
C GLN A 29 -12.29 -2.67 7.04
N ALA A 30 -11.72 -3.01 5.89
CA ALA A 30 -12.00 -4.27 5.19
C ALA A 30 -11.29 -5.48 5.80
N ILE A 31 -10.05 -5.34 6.26
CA ILE A 31 -9.23 -6.44 6.80
C ILE A 31 -9.91 -7.21 7.95
N PRO A 32 -10.59 -6.57 8.92
CA PRO A 32 -11.34 -7.29 9.95
C PRO A 32 -12.43 -8.22 9.39
N THR A 33 -13.00 -7.88 8.23
CA THR A 33 -14.07 -8.70 7.59
C THR A 33 -13.50 -9.89 6.84
N ASN A 34 -12.30 -9.75 6.26
CA ASN A 34 -11.58 -10.84 5.63
C ASN A 34 -10.09 -10.78 6.01
N PRO A 35 -9.72 -11.37 7.17
CA PRO A 35 -8.34 -11.34 7.66
C PRO A 35 -7.36 -12.13 6.79
N GLN A 36 -7.87 -12.93 5.85
CA GLN A 36 -7.09 -13.76 4.93
C GLN A 36 -6.88 -13.07 3.57
N ASP A 37 -7.33 -11.83 3.40
CA ASP A 37 -7.15 -11.08 2.16
C ASP A 37 -5.71 -10.54 2.04
N ALA A 38 -4.84 -11.34 1.43
CA ALA A 38 -3.44 -10.98 1.19
C ALA A 38 -3.28 -9.71 0.32
N GLU A 39 -4.20 -9.47 -0.62
CA GLU A 39 -4.17 -8.29 -1.48
C GLU A 39 -4.49 -7.02 -0.69
N ALA A 40 -5.46 -7.08 0.23
CA ALA A 40 -5.78 -5.96 1.11
C ALA A 40 -4.57 -5.51 1.95
N TYR A 41 -3.81 -6.47 2.52
CA TYR A 41 -2.57 -6.15 3.23
C TYR A 41 -1.50 -5.58 2.30
N SER A 42 -1.30 -6.17 1.12
CA SER A 42 -0.31 -5.69 0.15
C SER A 42 -0.59 -4.25 -0.28
N ASN A 43 -1.84 -3.97 -0.68
CA ASN A 43 -2.27 -2.66 -1.14
C ASN A 43 -2.21 -1.60 -0.03
N ARG A 44 -2.60 -1.97 1.21
CA ARG A 44 -2.43 -1.10 2.37
C ARG A 44 -0.96 -0.79 2.65
N GLY A 45 -0.09 -1.80 2.56
CA GLY A 45 1.34 -1.64 2.77
C GLY A 45 1.99 -0.72 1.74
N VAL A 46 1.66 -0.89 0.45
CA VAL A 46 2.13 0.00 -0.62
C VAL A 46 1.64 1.44 -0.41
N ALA A 47 0.37 1.62 -0.04
CA ALA A 47 -0.18 2.94 0.24
C ALA A 47 0.53 3.61 1.42
N LYS A 48 0.80 2.87 2.51
CA LYS A 48 1.57 3.35 3.67
C LYS A 48 2.99 3.74 3.29
N TYR A 49 3.68 2.92 2.51
CA TYR A 49 5.02 3.24 2.03
C TYR A 49 5.03 4.54 1.23
N ALA A 50 4.04 4.70 0.35
CA ALA A 50 3.92 5.87 -0.50
C ALA A 50 3.50 7.15 0.27
N LEU A 51 3.03 7.02 1.51
CA LEU A 51 2.82 8.13 2.45
C LEU A 51 4.01 8.32 3.42
N GLY A 52 5.07 7.52 3.30
CA GLY A 52 6.26 7.59 4.15
C GLY A 52 6.23 6.71 5.41
N ASP A 53 5.14 5.99 5.68
CA ASP A 53 5.05 5.03 6.79
C ASP A 53 5.72 3.70 6.40
N LYS A 54 7.05 3.69 6.41
CA LYS A 54 7.85 2.50 6.06
C LYS A 54 7.63 1.35 7.04
N ALA A 55 7.56 1.63 8.34
CA ALA A 55 7.40 0.59 9.36
C ALA A 55 6.04 -0.10 9.25
N GLY A 56 4.98 0.68 9.06
CA GLY A 56 3.64 0.16 8.81
C GLY A 56 3.53 -0.58 7.48
N ALA A 57 4.24 -0.11 6.44
CA ALA A 57 4.30 -0.81 5.16
C ALA A 57 4.95 -2.18 5.26
N ILE A 58 6.12 -2.28 5.90
CA ILE A 58 6.83 -3.56 6.09
C ILE A 58 5.95 -4.56 6.84
N LYS A 59 5.28 -4.12 7.92
CA LYS A 59 4.39 -5.00 8.70
C LYS A 59 3.24 -5.56 7.86
N ASP A 60 2.62 -4.72 7.05
CA ASP A 60 1.51 -5.14 6.18
C ASP A 60 1.99 -6.05 5.05
N LEU A 61 3.11 -5.72 4.42
CA LEU A 61 3.69 -6.53 3.34
C LEU A 61 4.20 -7.90 3.83
N GLU A 62 4.80 -7.98 5.01
CA GLU A 62 5.16 -9.28 5.60
C GLU A 62 3.93 -10.15 5.86
N THR A 63 2.84 -9.55 6.36
CA THR A 63 1.57 -10.27 6.54
C THR A 63 1.01 -10.74 5.19
N ALA A 64 1.01 -9.88 4.17
CA ALA A 64 0.58 -10.24 2.82
C ALA A 64 1.39 -11.40 2.24
N LYS A 65 2.72 -11.39 2.41
CA LYS A 65 3.62 -12.46 1.95
C LYS A 65 3.26 -13.80 2.58
N GLN A 66 3.05 -13.82 3.90
CA GLN A 66 2.66 -15.03 4.62
C GLN A 66 1.32 -15.57 4.14
N LEU A 67 0.33 -14.70 3.95
CA LEU A 67 -0.99 -15.08 3.46
C LEU A 67 -0.93 -15.61 2.02
N PHE A 68 -0.19 -14.96 1.13
CA PHE A 68 0.01 -15.45 -0.25
C PHE A 68 0.69 -16.82 -0.28
N GLN A 69 1.67 -17.07 0.60
CA GLN A 69 2.30 -18.39 0.74
C GLN A 69 1.30 -19.44 1.22
N GLN A 70 0.47 -19.12 2.22
CA GLN A 70 -0.58 -20.01 2.71
C GLN A 70 -1.63 -20.34 1.64
N GLN A 71 -1.91 -19.40 0.75
CA GLN A 71 -2.83 -19.57 -0.38
C GLN A 71 -2.21 -20.31 -1.58
N GLY A 72 -0.92 -20.67 -1.51
CA GLY A 72 -0.18 -21.25 -2.63
C GLY A 72 0.14 -20.24 -3.75
N ASN A 73 -0.13 -18.95 -3.53
CA ASN A 73 0.12 -17.88 -4.50
C ASN A 73 1.57 -17.37 -4.38
N THR A 74 2.49 -18.23 -4.77
CA THR A 74 3.94 -17.99 -4.68
C THR A 74 4.41 -16.82 -5.55
N GLN A 75 3.74 -16.56 -6.68
CA GLN A 75 4.04 -15.42 -7.54
C GLN A 75 3.75 -14.08 -6.85
N ASN A 76 2.60 -13.95 -6.20
CA ASN A 76 2.29 -12.72 -5.47
C ASN A 76 3.16 -12.55 -4.22
N ALA A 77 3.51 -13.65 -3.54
CA ALA A 77 4.50 -13.61 -2.46
C ALA A 77 5.87 -13.11 -2.93
N GLN A 78 6.33 -13.53 -4.12
CA GLN A 78 7.58 -13.04 -4.72
C GLN A 78 7.51 -11.54 -5.03
N LYS A 79 6.41 -11.06 -5.62
CA LYS A 79 6.21 -9.62 -5.88
C LYS A 79 6.27 -8.80 -4.59
N VAL A 80 5.61 -9.27 -3.53
CA VAL A 80 5.64 -8.61 -2.22
C VAL A 80 7.06 -8.61 -1.65
N GLN A 81 7.82 -9.70 -1.81
CA GLN A 81 9.22 -9.77 -1.40
C GLN A 81 10.10 -8.79 -2.19
N GLU A 82 9.86 -8.61 -3.47
CA GLU A 82 10.57 -7.59 -4.26
C GLU A 82 10.26 -6.17 -3.80
N ILE A 83 9.00 -5.90 -3.41
CA ILE A 83 8.63 -4.61 -2.82
C ILE A 83 9.39 -4.42 -1.52
N LEU A 84 9.36 -5.40 -0.60
CA LEU A 84 10.10 -5.37 0.67
C LEU A 84 11.60 -5.12 0.49
N ASN A 85 12.22 -5.72 -0.53
CA ASN A 85 13.64 -5.51 -0.82
C ASN A 85 13.97 -4.08 -1.31
N LYS A 86 12.96 -3.30 -1.74
CA LYS A 86 13.11 -1.93 -2.24
C LYS A 86 12.81 -0.84 -1.19
N LEU A 87 12.28 -1.21 -0.02
CA LEU A 87 11.90 -0.29 1.07
C LEU A 87 13.10 0.19 1.89
#